data_AF-A0A523B7A2-F1
#
_entry.id   AF-A0A523B7A2-F1
#
_cell.length_a   1.000
_cell.length_b   1.000
_cell.length_c   1.000
_cell.angle_alpha   90.00
_cell.angle_beta   90.00
_cell.angle_gamma   90.00
#
_symmetry.space_group_name_H-M   'P 1'
#
loop_
_entity.id
_entity.type
_entity.pdbx_description
1 polymer ?
#
loop_
_entity_poly.entity_id
_entity_poly.type
_entity_poly.pdbx_seq_one_letter_code
_entity_poly.pdbx_strand_id
1 'polypeptide(L)'
;MATGEVKGETQHKTFASYRTSLRKVFYIDLEKCIGCKSCEAACARVHDGSPRMYIQTISEFNVPMHCQHCEVPACVEACPEKAIDVSPEGFTVLNEAKCVACRACIVACPFGMPRLEEEKRVVVKCDMCIERIRQGLEPACVATCTSGALMFITCIGCNICVVSCPFVKKVSIKG
;
A
#
# COMPACT_ATOMS: atom_id res chain seq x y z
N MET A 1 49.07 -1.94 17.34
CA MET A 1 47.78 -1.26 17.14
C MET A 1 46.95 -2.15 16.23
N ALA A 2 46.12 -3.00 16.83
CA ALA A 2 45.32 -3.98 16.09
C ALA A 2 44.14 -3.27 15.44
N THR A 3 44.08 -3.28 14.12
CA THR A 3 42.93 -2.86 13.32
C THR A 3 41.84 -3.92 13.47
N GLY A 4 40.89 -3.67 14.38
CA GLY A 4 39.74 -4.55 14.59
C GLY A 4 38.76 -4.42 13.42
N GLU A 5 38.61 -5.49 12.65
CA GLU A 5 37.55 -5.66 11.67
C GLU A 5 36.18 -5.65 12.37
N VAL A 6 35.32 -4.70 12.01
CA VAL A 6 33.93 -4.66 12.47
C VAL A 6 33.14 -5.70 11.67
N LYS A 7 32.93 -6.89 12.26
CA LYS A 7 31.97 -7.87 11.75
C LYS A 7 30.55 -7.41 12.10
N GLY A 8 29.94 -6.65 11.20
CA GLY A 8 28.50 -6.38 11.22
C GLY A 8 27.79 -7.36 10.29
N GLU A 9 27.35 -8.49 10.81
CA GLU A 9 26.40 -9.36 10.10
C GLU A 9 25.03 -8.65 10.08
N THR A 10 24.77 -7.85 9.03
CA THR A 10 23.41 -7.41 8.74
C THR A 10 22.64 -8.63 8.24
N GLN A 11 21.81 -9.22 9.12
CA GLN A 11 20.78 -10.18 8.73
C GLN A 11 19.77 -9.47 7.80
N HIS A 12 20.12 -9.37 6.52
CA HIS A 12 19.13 -9.17 5.47
C HIS A 12 18.24 -10.41 5.47
N LYS A 13 17.06 -10.31 6.09
CA LYS A 13 16.00 -11.30 5.90
C LYS A 13 15.84 -11.47 4.39
N THR A 14 16.15 -12.65 3.87
CA THR A 14 15.95 -13.00 2.46
C THR A 14 14.46 -12.90 2.14
N PHE A 15 14.02 -11.73 1.70
CA PHE A 15 12.72 -11.57 1.07
C PHE A 15 12.81 -12.27 -0.29
N ALA A 16 11.95 -13.27 -0.52
CA ALA A 16 11.76 -13.81 -1.85
C ALA A 16 11.30 -12.64 -2.74
N SER A 17 12.12 -12.28 -3.73
CA SER A 17 11.84 -11.14 -4.61
C SER A 17 10.43 -11.29 -5.21
N TYR A 18 9.66 -10.20 -5.27
CA TYR A 18 8.32 -10.18 -5.88
C TYR A 18 8.33 -10.64 -7.35
N ARG A 19 9.49 -10.72 -7.99
CA ARG A 19 9.67 -11.07 -9.39
C ARG A 19 9.25 -12.50 -9.73
N THR A 20 9.04 -13.34 -8.72
CA THR A 20 8.71 -14.76 -8.89
C THR A 20 7.39 -15.17 -8.22
N SER A 21 6.62 -14.25 -7.63
CA SER A 21 5.36 -14.57 -6.94
C SER A 21 4.18 -13.74 -7.43
N LEU A 22 3.00 -14.37 -7.47
CA LEU A 22 1.74 -13.69 -7.70
C LEU A 22 1.33 -12.97 -6.42
N ARG A 23 0.97 -11.69 -6.53
CA ARG A 23 0.43 -10.91 -5.42
C ARG A 23 -0.72 -10.03 -5.86
N LYS A 24 -1.54 -9.65 -4.89
CA LYS A 24 -2.58 -8.65 -5.11
C LYS A 24 -1.98 -7.25 -5.09
N VAL A 25 -2.41 -6.42 -6.04
CA VAL A 25 -1.97 -5.02 -6.19
C VAL A 25 -3.15 -4.15 -6.64
N PHE A 26 -3.06 -2.85 -6.35
CA PHE A 26 -3.89 -1.89 -7.05
C PHE A 26 -3.34 -1.65 -8.45
N TYR A 27 -4.23 -1.69 -9.42
CA TYR A 27 -3.97 -1.20 -10.77
C TYR A 27 -4.83 0.05 -10.99
N ILE A 28 -4.19 1.11 -11.47
CA ILE A 28 -4.81 2.41 -11.67
C ILE A 28 -4.76 2.76 -13.15
N ASP A 29 -5.94 2.93 -13.74
CA ASP A 29 -6.14 3.50 -15.06
C ASP A 29 -6.50 4.99 -14.91
N LEU A 30 -5.53 5.86 -15.15
CA LEU A 30 -5.67 7.30 -14.96
C LEU A 30 -6.62 7.94 -15.98
N GLU A 31 -6.78 7.35 -17.17
CA GLU A 31 -7.68 7.87 -18.20
C GLU A 31 -9.15 7.68 -17.82
N LYS A 32 -9.44 6.66 -17.03
CA LYS A 32 -10.80 6.40 -16.50
C LYS A 32 -11.10 7.16 -15.21
N CYS A 33 -10.12 7.77 -14.56
CA CYS A 33 -10.33 8.39 -13.26
C CYS A 33 -10.98 9.78 -13.40
N ILE A 34 -12.29 9.83 -13.13
CA ILE A 34 -13.06 11.08 -13.18
C ILE A 34 -12.98 11.94 -11.92
N GLY A 35 -12.16 11.55 -10.94
CA GLY A 35 -11.97 12.34 -9.70
C GLY A 35 -13.20 12.47 -8.81
N CYS A 36 -14.17 11.56 -8.90
CA CYS A 36 -15.44 11.62 -8.15
C CYS A 36 -15.30 11.48 -6.62
N LYS A 37 -14.12 11.09 -6.13
CA LYS A 37 -13.80 10.86 -4.70
C LYS A 37 -14.65 9.80 -3.98
N SER A 38 -15.41 8.98 -4.71
CA SER A 38 -16.17 7.86 -4.11
C SER A 38 -15.25 6.90 -3.35
N CYS A 39 -14.03 6.68 -3.84
CA CYS A 39 -13.01 5.86 -3.19
C CYS A 39 -12.58 6.40 -1.82
N GLU A 40 -12.48 7.73 -1.65
CA GLU A 40 -12.18 8.36 -0.37
C GLU A 40 -13.31 8.13 0.62
N ALA A 41 -14.55 8.41 0.20
CA ALA A 41 -15.74 8.24 1.03
C ALA A 41 -15.94 6.78 1.48
N ALA A 42 -15.75 5.81 0.57
CA ALA A 42 -15.85 4.40 0.91
C ALA A 42 -14.72 3.95 1.84
N CYS A 43 -13.51 4.48 1.66
CA CYS A 43 -12.39 4.22 2.56
C CYS A 43 -12.67 4.77 3.96
N ALA A 44 -13.12 6.02 4.06
CA ALA A 44 -13.51 6.63 5.33
C ALA A 44 -14.59 5.81 6.06
N ARG A 45 -15.62 5.34 5.33
CA ARG A 45 -16.72 4.55 5.91
C ARG A 45 -16.25 3.28 6.63
N VAL A 46 -15.18 2.64 6.15
CA VAL A 46 -14.64 1.41 6.77
C VAL A 46 -13.50 1.68 7.76
N HIS A 47 -13.14 2.95 7.97
CA HIS A 47 -12.05 3.39 8.85
C HIS A 47 -12.48 4.57 9.73
N ASP A 48 -13.64 4.46 10.38
CA ASP A 48 -14.14 5.42 11.38
C ASP A 48 -14.20 6.89 10.89
N GLY A 49 -14.50 7.09 9.61
CA GLY A 49 -14.59 8.43 9.02
C GLY A 49 -13.25 9.02 8.55
N SER A 50 -12.12 8.35 8.78
CA SER A 50 -10.79 8.81 8.36
C SER A 50 -10.35 8.08 7.08
N PRO A 51 -10.43 8.71 5.89
CA PRO A 51 -10.01 8.06 4.65
C PRO A 51 -8.49 7.82 4.68
N ARG A 52 -8.05 6.62 4.30
CA ARG A 52 -6.64 6.22 4.27
C ARG A 52 -5.98 6.35 2.88
N MET A 53 -6.70 6.89 1.91
CA MET A 53 -6.28 7.25 0.55
C MET A 53 -6.98 8.54 0.11
N TYR A 54 -6.48 9.21 -0.92
CA TYR A 54 -7.06 10.47 -1.44
C TYR A 54 -6.86 10.62 -2.95
N ILE A 55 -7.72 11.37 -3.63
CA ILE A 55 -7.49 11.80 -5.01
C ILE A 55 -6.60 13.04 -4.99
N GLN A 56 -5.47 12.98 -5.69
CA GLN A 56 -4.64 14.14 -6.01
C GLN A 56 -4.79 14.47 -7.48
N THR A 57 -5.22 15.69 -7.80
CA THR A 57 -5.17 16.19 -9.17
C THR A 57 -3.74 16.66 -9.46
N ILE A 58 -3.14 16.11 -10.51
CA ILE A 58 -1.81 16.47 -11.01
C ILE A 58 -1.98 16.81 -12.49
N SER A 59 -1.87 18.11 -12.82
CA SER A 59 -2.20 18.61 -14.15
C SER A 59 -3.63 18.22 -14.55
N GLU A 60 -3.83 17.53 -15.66
CA GLU A 60 -5.11 17.05 -16.17
C GLU A 60 -5.57 15.70 -15.59
N PHE A 61 -4.72 15.01 -14.81
CA PHE A 61 -5.02 13.67 -14.28
C PHE A 61 -5.49 13.70 -12.84
N ASN A 62 -6.47 12.84 -12.52
CA ASN A 62 -6.87 12.54 -11.15
C ASN A 62 -6.19 11.24 -10.71
N VAL A 63 -5.28 11.34 -9.74
CA VAL A 63 -4.47 10.21 -9.27
C VAL A 63 -4.99 9.74 -7.91
N PRO A 64 -5.52 8.51 -7.79
CA PRO A 64 -5.84 7.91 -6.49
C PRO A 64 -4.55 7.58 -5.72
N MET A 65 -4.13 8.49 -4.85
CA MET A 65 -2.96 8.34 -3.99
C MET A 65 -3.28 7.40 -2.82
N HIS A 66 -2.52 6.32 -2.72
CA HIS A 66 -2.64 5.30 -1.67
C HIS A 66 -1.26 4.75 -1.26
N CYS A 67 -1.19 4.06 -0.11
CA CYS A 67 0.03 3.35 0.28
C CYS A 67 0.39 2.31 -0.77
N GLN A 68 1.64 2.29 -1.21
CA GLN A 68 2.10 1.37 -2.26
C GLN A 68 2.39 -0.05 -1.75
N HIS A 69 2.40 -0.26 -0.41
CA HIS A 69 2.77 -1.55 0.22
C HIS A 69 4.05 -2.15 -0.39
N CYS A 70 5.09 -1.32 -0.40
CA CYS A 70 6.39 -1.58 -1.01
C CYS A 70 6.97 -2.93 -0.56
N GLU A 71 7.69 -3.59 -1.47
CA GLU A 71 8.45 -4.81 -1.16
C GLU A 71 9.54 -4.59 -0.13
N VAL A 72 10.24 -3.45 -0.24
CA VAL A 72 11.23 -2.99 0.72
C VAL A 72 10.62 -1.77 1.43
N PRO A 73 9.80 -1.99 2.47
CA PRO A 73 9.07 -0.92 3.13
C PRO A 73 9.96 -0.17 4.12
N ALA A 74 10.53 0.96 3.68
CA ALA A 74 11.27 1.87 4.54
C ALA A 74 10.51 2.27 5.82
N CYS A 75 9.18 2.34 5.76
CA CYS A 75 8.35 2.66 6.93
C CYS A 75 8.33 1.56 8.01
N VAL A 76 8.54 0.29 7.65
CA VAL A 76 8.68 -0.81 8.61
C VAL A 76 10.02 -0.71 9.30
N GLU A 77 11.09 -0.53 8.53
CA GLU A 77 12.46 -0.43 9.04
C GLU A 77 12.66 0.80 9.93
N ALA A 78 12.04 1.93 9.57
CA ALA A 78 12.12 3.16 10.35
C ALA A 78 11.29 3.14 11.65
N CYS A 79 10.45 2.13 11.90
CA CYS A 79 9.57 2.12 13.07
C CYS A 79 10.28 1.56 14.31
N PRO A 80 10.63 2.37 15.32
CA PRO A 80 11.36 1.89 16.50
C PRO A 80 10.54 0.89 17.33
N GLU A 81 9.21 1.09 17.40
CA GLU A 81 8.29 0.23 18.16
C GLU A 81 7.90 -1.05 17.41
N LYS A 82 8.35 -1.22 16.16
CA LYS A 82 7.91 -2.31 15.27
C LYS A 82 6.38 -2.40 15.21
N ALA A 83 5.73 -1.24 15.15
CA ALA A 83 4.29 -1.10 15.06
C ALA A 83 3.77 -1.34 13.64
N ILE A 84 4.64 -1.29 12.61
CA ILE A 84 4.28 -1.65 11.24
C ILE A 84 4.98 -2.96 10.89
N ASP A 85 4.24 -3.92 10.36
CA ASP A 85 4.79 -5.20 9.89
C ASP A 85 4.22 -5.58 8.52
N VAL A 86 4.83 -6.56 7.85
CA VAL A 86 4.34 -7.11 6.59
C VAL A 86 3.46 -8.32 6.88
N SER A 87 2.21 -8.27 6.45
CA SER A 87 1.26 -9.37 6.59
C SER A 87 1.64 -10.56 5.69
N PRO A 88 1.12 -11.77 5.95
CA PRO A 88 1.34 -12.93 5.07
C PRO A 88 0.92 -12.71 3.62
N GLU A 89 -0.06 -11.84 3.38
CA GLU A 89 -0.55 -11.42 2.07
C GLU A 89 0.38 -10.43 1.36
N GLY A 90 1.42 -9.93 2.06
CA GLY A 90 2.42 -9.02 1.52
C GLY A 90 2.09 -7.53 1.68
N PHE A 91 1.16 -7.18 2.58
CA PHE A 91 0.79 -5.79 2.82
C PHE A 91 1.46 -5.27 4.09
N THR A 92 2.03 -4.06 4.04
CA THR A 92 2.39 -3.38 5.29
C THR A 92 1.13 -3.03 6.07
N VAL A 93 1.05 -3.40 7.35
CA VAL A 93 -0.12 -3.15 8.22
C VAL A 93 0.38 -2.59 9.54
N LEU A 94 -0.36 -1.64 10.10
CA LEU A 94 -0.06 -1.02 11.38
C LEU A 94 -0.81 -1.75 12.51
N ASN A 95 -0.10 -2.06 13.57
CA ASN A 95 -0.65 -2.38 14.88
C ASN A 95 -0.79 -1.08 15.69
N GLU A 96 -2.01 -0.57 15.80
CA GLU A 96 -2.31 0.68 16.50
C GLU A 96 -1.88 0.65 17.97
N ALA A 97 -1.99 -0.50 18.66
CA ALA A 97 -1.64 -0.63 20.07
C ALA A 97 -0.13 -0.47 20.37
N LYS A 98 0.73 -0.64 19.35
CA LYS A 98 2.18 -0.42 19.48
C LYS A 98 2.61 0.97 19.02
N CYS A 99 1.73 1.73 18.37
CA CYS A 99 2.12 2.99 17.77
C CYS A 99 2.20 4.10 18.82
N VAL A 100 3.38 4.71 18.96
CA VAL A 100 3.60 5.86 19.86
C VAL A 100 3.59 7.22 19.13
N ALA A 101 3.14 7.24 17.88
CA ALA A 101 3.11 8.43 17.02
C ALA A 101 4.44 9.21 16.92
N CYS A 102 5.58 8.52 16.89
CA CYS A 102 6.90 9.15 16.72
C CYS A 102 7.14 9.76 15.32
N ARG A 103 6.24 9.49 14.35
CA ARG A 103 6.26 10.03 12.97
C ARG A 103 7.44 9.58 12.10
N ALA A 104 8.31 8.68 12.57
CA ALA A 104 9.44 8.18 11.78
C ALA A 104 9.00 7.57 10.43
N CYS A 105 7.91 6.81 10.43
CA CYS A 105 7.34 6.21 9.21
C CYS A 105 6.77 7.23 8.22
N ILE A 106 6.36 8.43 8.69
CA ILE A 106 5.90 9.52 7.81
C ILE A 106 7.09 10.06 7.03
N VAL A 107 8.19 10.37 7.73
CA VAL A 107 9.43 10.88 7.12
C VAL A 107 10.07 9.84 6.18
N ALA A 108 10.02 8.56 6.55
CA ALA A 108 10.62 7.49 5.76
C ALA A 108 9.83 7.14 4.48
N CYS A 109 8.57 7.56 4.35
CA CYS A 109 7.76 7.18 3.20
C CYS A 109 8.04 8.10 2.00
N PRO A 110 8.59 7.60 0.87
CA PRO A 110 8.86 8.44 -0.29
C PRO A 110 7.60 8.95 -0.98
N PHE A 111 6.45 8.35 -0.70
CA PHE A 111 5.15 8.72 -1.26
C PHE A 111 4.30 9.58 -0.31
N GLY A 112 4.78 9.86 0.92
CA GLY A 112 4.05 10.68 1.89
C GLY A 112 2.71 10.09 2.36
N MET A 113 2.55 8.76 2.31
CA MET A 113 1.24 8.13 2.54
C MET A 113 0.83 7.96 4.03
N PRO A 114 1.74 7.64 4.97
CA PRO A 114 1.40 7.63 6.38
C PRO A 114 1.10 9.03 6.89
N ARG A 115 0.01 9.19 7.63
CA ARG A 115 -0.43 10.47 8.21
C ARG A 115 -0.72 10.29 9.69
N LEU A 116 -0.50 11.33 10.47
CA LEU A 116 -0.88 11.33 11.87
C LEU A 116 -2.41 11.48 11.98
N GLU A 117 -3.03 10.59 12.73
CA GLU A 117 -4.39 10.79 13.25
C GLU A 117 -4.25 11.43 14.64
N GLU A 118 -4.59 12.72 14.74
CA GLU A 118 -4.27 13.52 15.93
C GLU A 118 -5.07 13.06 17.15
N GLU A 119 -6.34 12.75 16.96
CA GLU A 119 -7.25 12.35 18.05
C GLU A 119 -6.83 11.03 18.69
N LYS A 120 -6.50 10.03 17.85
CA LYS A 120 -6.07 8.70 18.31
C LYS A 120 -4.60 8.65 18.70
N ARG A 121 -3.82 9.68 18.37
CA ARG A 121 -2.35 9.73 18.53
C ARG A 121 -1.66 8.49 17.94
N VAL A 122 -2.08 8.08 16.74
CA VAL A 122 -1.47 7.00 15.96
C VAL A 122 -1.21 7.46 14.53
N VAL A 123 -0.29 6.81 13.83
CA VAL A 123 -0.08 7.07 12.40
C VAL A 123 -0.98 6.14 11.60
N VAL A 124 -1.88 6.65 10.78
CA VAL A 124 -2.73 5.87 9.88
C VAL A 124 -2.17 5.86 8.46
N LYS A 125 -2.39 4.76 7.74
CA LYS A 125 -2.08 4.60 6.32
C LYS A 125 -2.99 3.53 5.74
N CYS A 126 -3.14 3.48 4.42
CA CYS A 126 -3.85 2.37 3.77
C CYS A 126 -3.28 1.02 4.26
N ASP A 127 -4.18 0.12 4.64
CA ASP A 127 -3.95 -1.24 5.14
C ASP A 127 -4.37 -2.28 4.10
N MET A 128 -4.57 -1.85 2.85
CA MET A 128 -5.13 -2.63 1.76
C MET A 128 -6.50 -3.24 2.08
N CYS A 129 -7.25 -2.70 3.06
CA CYS A 129 -8.47 -3.31 3.57
C CYS A 129 -8.30 -4.81 3.89
N ILE A 130 -7.18 -5.19 4.52
CA ILE A 130 -6.78 -6.59 4.73
C ILE A 130 -7.88 -7.47 5.32
N GLU A 131 -8.66 -6.95 6.28
CA GLU A 131 -9.76 -7.70 6.89
C GLU A 131 -10.89 -8.01 5.90
N ARG A 132 -11.16 -7.09 4.95
CA ARG A 132 -12.12 -7.35 3.86
C ARG A 132 -11.60 -8.44 2.92
N ILE A 133 -10.31 -8.39 2.57
CA ILE A 133 -9.68 -9.39 1.71
C ILE A 133 -9.74 -10.78 2.33
N ARG A 134 -9.50 -10.89 3.64
CA ARG A 134 -9.61 -12.16 4.39
C ARG A 134 -11.03 -12.74 4.40
N GLN A 135 -12.03 -11.90 4.21
CA GLN A 135 -13.44 -12.28 4.06
C GLN A 135 -13.83 -12.56 2.59
N GLY A 136 -12.89 -12.53 1.66
CA GLY A 136 -13.15 -12.71 0.22
C GLY A 136 -13.76 -11.48 -0.46
N LEU A 137 -13.73 -10.32 0.19
CA LEU A 137 -14.23 -9.06 -0.37
C LEU A 137 -13.10 -8.21 -0.96
N GLU A 138 -13.42 -7.38 -1.94
CA GLU A 138 -12.49 -6.39 -2.46
C GLU A 138 -12.29 -5.21 -1.49
N PRO A 139 -11.16 -4.49 -1.58
CA PRO A 139 -10.97 -3.22 -0.90
C PRO A 139 -12.12 -2.24 -1.18
N ALA A 140 -12.52 -1.48 -0.16
CA ALA A 140 -13.71 -0.63 -0.25
C ALA A 140 -13.61 0.43 -1.37
N CYS A 141 -12.40 0.95 -1.60
CA CYS A 141 -12.12 1.92 -2.66
C CYS A 141 -12.26 1.34 -4.08
N VAL A 142 -11.97 0.05 -4.27
CA VAL A 142 -12.12 -0.66 -5.55
C VAL A 142 -13.59 -0.98 -5.78
N ALA A 143 -14.26 -1.56 -4.79
CA ALA A 143 -15.66 -1.96 -4.89
C ALA A 143 -16.62 -0.80 -5.23
N THR A 144 -16.25 0.45 -4.89
CA THR A 144 -17.05 1.63 -5.20
C THR A 144 -16.67 2.34 -6.51
N CYS A 145 -15.59 1.93 -7.18
CA CYS A 145 -15.06 2.66 -8.33
C CYS A 145 -15.94 2.44 -9.57
N THR A 146 -16.88 3.35 -9.81
CA THR A 146 -17.86 3.23 -10.90
C THR A 146 -17.24 3.35 -12.30
N SER A 147 -16.13 4.08 -12.45
CA SER A 147 -15.46 4.22 -13.74
C SER A 147 -14.51 3.07 -14.07
N GLY A 148 -14.26 2.14 -13.14
CA GLY A 148 -13.28 1.07 -13.30
C GLY A 148 -11.82 1.56 -13.35
N ALA A 149 -11.56 2.78 -12.87
CA ALA A 149 -10.21 3.35 -12.81
C ALA A 149 -9.32 2.68 -11.77
N LEU A 150 -9.88 2.21 -10.65
CA LEU A 150 -9.15 1.58 -9.57
C LEU A 150 -9.57 0.11 -9.47
N MET A 151 -8.63 -0.80 -9.72
CA MET A 151 -8.87 -2.24 -9.79
C MET A 151 -7.98 -3.03 -8.83
N PHE A 152 -8.46 -4.17 -8.36
CA PHE A 152 -7.73 -5.07 -7.46
C PHE A 152 -7.31 -6.36 -8.16
N ILE A 153 -6.16 -6.33 -8.83
CA ILE A 153 -5.71 -7.42 -9.70
C ILE A 153 -4.68 -8.31 -9.02
N THR A 154 -4.56 -9.54 -9.50
CA THR A 154 -3.40 -10.38 -9.20
C THR A 154 -2.34 -10.13 -10.26
N CYS A 155 -1.14 -9.72 -9.86
CA CYS A 155 -0.02 -9.44 -10.75
C CYS A 155 1.22 -10.23 -10.31
N ILE A 156 2.02 -10.68 -11.28
CA ILE A 156 3.40 -11.12 -11.01
C ILE A 156 4.24 -9.85 -10.97
N GLY A 157 5.10 -9.68 -9.96
CA GLY A 157 5.95 -8.49 -9.88
C GLY A 157 7.07 -8.47 -10.93
N CYS A 158 6.81 -8.82 -12.18
CA CYS A 158 7.78 -8.61 -13.25
C CYS A 158 7.94 -7.10 -13.49
N ASN A 159 9.13 -6.65 -13.89
CA ASN A 159 9.39 -5.25 -14.26
C ASN A 159 8.61 -4.78 -15.52
N ILE A 160 7.66 -5.57 -16.05
CA ILE A 160 6.96 -5.32 -17.32
C ILE A 160 5.51 -4.85 -17.14
N CYS A 161 5.22 -4.16 -16.04
CA CYS A 161 3.90 -3.60 -15.74
C CYS A 161 3.53 -2.37 -16.59
N VAL A 162 3.66 -2.48 -17.90
CA VAL A 162 3.12 -1.55 -18.90
C VAL A 162 2.45 -2.36 -20.01
N VAL A 163 1.41 -1.76 -20.62
CA VAL A 163 0.54 -2.09 -21.79
C VAL A 163 0.70 -3.43 -22.55
N SER A 164 1.88 -4.04 -22.55
CA SER A 164 2.27 -5.29 -23.18
C SER A 164 2.36 -6.50 -22.23
N CYS A 165 1.97 -6.40 -20.95
CA CYS A 165 1.98 -7.53 -20.03
C CYS A 165 1.11 -8.71 -20.55
N PRO A 166 1.71 -9.86 -20.95
CA PRO A 166 0.97 -10.98 -21.53
C PRO A 166 0.11 -11.72 -20.49
N PHE A 167 0.36 -11.51 -19.20
CA PHE A 167 -0.40 -12.10 -18.11
C PHE A 167 -1.70 -11.32 -17.80
N VAL A 168 -1.68 -9.99 -17.90
CA VAL A 168 -2.91 -9.17 -17.73
C VAL A 168 -3.91 -9.47 -18.85
N LYS A 169 -3.45 -9.72 -20.09
CA LYS A 169 -4.34 -10.12 -21.20
C LYS A 169 -4.95 -11.53 -21.05
N LYS A 170 -4.34 -12.41 -20.23
CA LYS A 170 -4.82 -13.78 -20.01
C LYS A 170 -5.75 -13.92 -18.82
N VAL A 171 -5.64 -13.04 -17.82
CA VAL A 171 -6.64 -12.93 -16.76
C VAL A 171 -7.76 -12.08 -17.34
N SER A 172 -8.79 -12.72 -17.90
CA SER A 172 -10.02 -12.04 -18.26
C SER A 172 -10.51 -11.25 -17.04
N ILE A 173 -10.32 -9.93 -17.08
CA ILE A 173 -10.98 -8.99 -16.17
C ILE A 173 -12.45 -9.06 -16.58
N LYS A 174 -13.15 -10.08 -16.11
CA LYS A 174 -14.61 -10.10 -16.17
C LYS A 174 -15.06 -9.08 -15.14
N GLY A 175 -15.55 -7.95 -15.65
CA GLY A 175 -16.29 -6.97 -14.87
C GLY A 175 -17.59 -7.53 -14.34
#